data_AF-A0A5S3UPF9-F1
#
_entry.id   AF-A0A5S3UPF9-F1
#
_cell.length_a   1.000
_cell.length_b   1.000
_cell.length_c   1.000
_cell.angle_alpha   90.00
_cell.angle_beta   90.00
_cell.angle_gamma   90.00
#
_symmetry.space_group_name_H-M   'P 1'
#
loop_
_entity.id
_entity.type
_entity.pdbx_description
1 polymer ?
#
loop_
_entity_poly.entity_id
_entity_poly.type
_entity_poly.pdbx_seq_one_letter_code
_entity_poly.pdbx_strand_id
1 'polypeptide(L)'
;MKGKINWIDPWWHLKQCAIKDAIQRELACEVGPEHPLWQCELSVIAKSEANDDVIVQLGDGRFACIHLTWSGKIDSQPDQFPSSMIFDNIESLQIYMNEVAAQYA
;
A
#
# COMPACT_ATOMS: atom_id res chain seq x y z
N MET A 1 12.24 -16.03 2.85
CA MET A 1 11.15 -16.55 3.71
C MET A 1 9.91 -16.74 2.87
N LYS A 2 9.25 -17.91 2.92
CA LYS A 2 7.97 -18.16 2.24
C LYS A 2 6.85 -18.12 3.28
N GLY A 3 6.35 -16.94 3.60
CA GLY A 3 5.09 -16.75 4.32
C GLY A 3 3.96 -16.49 3.32
N LYS A 4 2.74 -16.90 3.62
CA LYS A 4 1.55 -16.57 2.83
C LYS A 4 0.77 -15.49 3.57
N ILE A 5 0.47 -14.37 2.91
CA ILE A 5 -0.41 -13.35 3.47
C ILE A 5 -1.83 -13.92 3.53
N ASN A 6 -2.44 -13.83 4.70
CA ASN A 6 -3.86 -14.10 4.91
C ASN A 6 -4.64 -12.80 4.70
N TRP A 7 -5.48 -12.76 3.67
CA TRP A 7 -6.32 -11.61 3.35
C TRP A 7 -7.64 -11.74 4.11
N ILE A 8 -7.94 -10.74 4.93
CA ILE A 8 -9.12 -10.64 5.76
C ILE A 8 -9.81 -9.31 5.49
N ASP A 9 -11.12 -9.23 5.63
CA ASP A 9 -11.84 -7.95 5.47
C ASP A 9 -11.25 -6.89 6.41
N PRO A 10 -11.07 -5.64 5.97
CA PRO A 10 -11.46 -5.07 4.67
C PRO A 10 -10.37 -5.15 3.58
N TRP A 11 -9.35 -6.01 3.73
CA TRP A 11 -8.22 -6.12 2.81
C TRP A 11 -8.47 -7.09 1.66
N TRP A 12 -8.45 -6.57 0.44
CA TRP A 12 -8.74 -7.31 -0.78
C TRP A 12 -7.49 -7.51 -1.61
N HIS A 13 -7.07 -8.77 -1.74
CA HIS A 13 -5.97 -9.14 -2.62
C HIS A 13 -6.30 -8.86 -4.09
N LEU A 14 -5.47 -8.05 -4.71
CA LEU A 14 -5.60 -7.68 -6.11
C LEU A 14 -4.76 -8.62 -6.98
N LYS A 15 -5.45 -9.52 -7.69
CA LYS A 15 -4.87 -10.24 -8.83
C LYS A 15 -4.63 -9.28 -10.00
N GLN A 16 -4.04 -9.76 -11.09
CA GLN A 16 -3.90 -8.96 -12.31
C GLN A 16 -5.29 -8.57 -12.84
N CYS A 17 -5.65 -7.30 -12.73
CA CYS A 17 -6.93 -6.74 -13.14
C CYS A 17 -6.82 -5.23 -13.36
N ALA A 18 -7.81 -4.65 -14.05
CA ALA A 18 -7.83 -3.21 -14.37
C ALA A 18 -7.80 -2.31 -13.11
N ILE A 19 -8.36 -2.78 -11.99
CA ILE A 19 -8.32 -2.04 -10.70
C ILE A 19 -6.88 -1.94 -10.21
N LYS A 20 -6.13 -3.06 -10.22
CA LYS A 20 -4.71 -3.06 -9.83
C LYS A 20 -3.91 -2.10 -10.70
N ASP A 21 -4.12 -2.13 -12.01
CA ASP A 21 -3.40 -1.27 -12.95
C ASP A 21 -3.75 0.21 -12.76
N ALA A 22 -4.99 0.53 -12.37
CA ALA A 22 -5.40 1.88 -12.05
C ALA A 22 -4.73 2.41 -10.78
N ILE A 23 -4.72 1.62 -9.71
CA ILE A 23 -4.06 1.97 -8.44
C ILE A 23 -2.56 2.11 -8.63
N GLN A 24 -1.94 1.22 -9.41
CA GLN A 24 -0.52 1.30 -9.71
C GLN A 24 -0.14 2.59 -10.44
N ARG A 25 -1.01 3.09 -11.34
CA ARG A 25 -0.82 4.39 -12.00
C ARG A 25 -0.98 5.54 -11.02
N GLU A 26 -1.98 5.49 -10.16
CA GLU A 26 -2.20 6.50 -9.12
C GLU A 26 -0.97 6.62 -8.22
N LEU A 27 -0.51 5.49 -7.68
CA LEU A 27 0.70 5.40 -6.86
C LEU A 27 1.92 6.04 -7.54
N ALA A 28 2.09 5.80 -8.85
CA ALA A 28 3.21 6.35 -9.62
C ALA A 28 3.09 7.87 -9.86
N CYS A 29 1.89 8.44 -9.77
CA CYS A 29 1.66 9.88 -9.88
C CYS A 29 1.83 10.61 -8.55
N GLU A 30 1.51 9.95 -7.43
CA GLU A 30 1.51 10.57 -6.10
C GLU A 30 2.83 10.41 -5.34
N VAL A 31 3.51 9.27 -5.48
CA VAL A 31 4.82 9.04 -4.82
C VAL A 31 5.88 9.88 -5.53
N GLY A 32 6.15 11.06 -4.97
CA GLY A 32 7.09 12.04 -5.49
C GLY A 32 8.45 12.07 -4.78
N PRO A 33 9.36 12.98 -5.18
CA PRO A 33 10.74 13.01 -4.73
C PRO A 33 11.01 13.11 -3.22
N GLU A 34 10.09 13.68 -2.45
CA GLU A 34 10.21 13.85 -1.00
C GLU A 34 9.60 12.68 -0.22
N HIS A 35 8.89 11.77 -0.89
CA HIS A 35 8.26 10.63 -0.25
C HIS A 35 9.30 9.54 0.09
N PRO A 36 9.23 8.88 1.27
CA PRO A 36 10.21 7.85 1.68
C PRO A 36 10.36 6.66 0.71
N LEU A 37 9.32 6.40 -0.08
CA LEU A 37 9.30 5.33 -1.09
C LEU A 37 9.64 5.82 -2.51
N TRP A 38 10.13 7.05 -2.66
CA TRP A 38 10.57 7.54 -3.97
C TRP A 38 11.68 6.66 -4.54
N GLN A 39 11.62 6.39 -5.85
CA GLN A 39 12.54 5.50 -6.57
C GLN A 39 12.60 4.03 -6.09
N CYS A 40 11.72 3.64 -5.16
CA CYS A 40 11.54 2.22 -4.85
C CYS A 40 10.74 1.54 -5.96
N GLU A 41 11.06 0.29 -6.26
CA GLU A 41 10.20 -0.54 -7.11
C GLU A 41 8.98 -0.96 -6.29
N LEU A 42 7.79 -0.43 -6.61
CA LEU A 42 6.55 -0.70 -5.88
C LEU A 42 5.56 -1.46 -6.76
N SER A 43 5.06 -2.60 -6.25
CA SER A 43 3.97 -3.34 -6.87
C SER A 43 2.77 -3.40 -5.94
N VAL A 44 1.61 -2.89 -6.37
CA VAL A 44 0.34 -3.03 -5.66
C VAL A 44 -0.04 -4.51 -5.55
N ILE A 45 -0.42 -4.95 -4.35
CA ILE A 45 -0.87 -6.33 -4.09
C ILE A 45 -2.25 -6.40 -3.42
N ALA A 46 -2.68 -5.36 -2.71
CA ALA A 46 -4.02 -5.30 -2.14
C ALA A 46 -4.53 -3.86 -1.98
N LYS A 47 -5.84 -3.72 -1.83
CA LYS A 47 -6.51 -2.49 -1.40
C LYS A 47 -7.37 -2.75 -0.16
N SER A 48 -7.61 -1.72 0.64
CA SER A 48 -8.69 -1.70 1.61
C SER A 48 -10.03 -1.37 0.91
N GLU A 49 -11.14 -1.88 1.43
CA GLU A 49 -12.49 -1.40 1.09
C GLU A 49 -13.06 -0.43 2.11
N ALA A 50 -12.37 -0.24 3.23
CA ALA A 50 -12.82 0.66 4.29
C ALA A 50 -12.25 2.08 4.17
N ASN A 51 -11.14 2.25 3.43
CA ASN A 51 -10.44 3.52 3.27
C ASN A 51 -9.53 3.49 2.02
N ASP A 52 -8.72 4.53 1.85
CA ASP A 52 -7.80 4.73 0.71
C ASP A 52 -6.44 4.02 0.85
N ASP A 53 -6.34 3.06 1.76
CA ASP A 53 -5.10 2.31 1.99
C ASP A 53 -4.86 1.25 0.92
N VAL A 54 -3.61 1.16 0.47
CA VAL A 54 -3.12 0.13 -0.45
C VAL A 54 -1.89 -0.55 0.11
N ILE A 55 -1.81 -1.87 -0.05
CA ILE A 55 -0.61 -2.63 0.28
C ILE A 55 0.22 -2.81 -0.98
N VAL A 56 1.49 -2.44 -0.89
CA VAL A 56 2.50 -2.63 -1.94
C VAL A 56 3.61 -3.56 -1.47
N GLN A 57 4.18 -4.31 -2.40
CA GLN A 57 5.44 -5.02 -2.22
C GLN A 57 6.58 -4.22 -2.86
N LEU A 58 7.68 -4.07 -2.13
CA LEU A 58 8.89 -3.42 -2.61
C LEU A 58 9.79 -4.44 -3.33
N GLY A 59 10.57 -3.98 -4.31
CA GLY A 59 11.53 -4.83 -5.05
C GLY A 59 12.61 -5.48 -4.19
N ASP A 60 12.88 -4.94 -3.00
CA ASP A 60 13.81 -5.50 -2.01
C ASP A 60 13.17 -6.58 -1.10
N GLY A 61 11.87 -6.86 -1.27
CA GLY A 61 11.14 -7.86 -0.52
C GLY A 61 10.39 -7.33 0.71
N ARG A 62 10.52 -6.06 1.06
CA ARG A 62 9.71 -5.40 2.09
C ARG A 62 8.29 -5.10 1.59
N PHE A 63 7.45 -4.62 2.48
CA PHE A 63 6.08 -4.20 2.18
C PHE A 63 5.83 -2.78 2.67
N ALA A 64 4.83 -2.11 2.12
CA ALA A 64 4.32 -0.88 2.70
C ALA A 64 2.80 -0.81 2.60
N CYS A 65 2.17 -0.22 3.62
CA CYS A 65 0.82 0.32 3.52
C CYS A 65 0.94 1.80 3.15
N ILE A 66 0.20 2.24 2.14
CA ILE A 66 0.22 3.61 1.64
C ILE A 66 -1.22 4.12 1.60
N HIS A 67 -1.47 5.26 2.25
CA HIS A 67 -2.75 5.95 2.18
C HIS A 67 -2.71 6.95 1.02
N LEU A 68 -3.33 6.59 -0.11
CA LEU A 68 -3.34 7.42 -1.32
C LEU A 68 -4.25 8.65 -1.15
N THR A 69 -3.97 9.72 -1.89
CA THR A 69 -4.79 10.94 -1.89
C THR A 69 -5.79 11.00 -3.04
N TRP A 70 -5.64 10.12 -4.03
CA TRP A 70 -6.40 10.08 -5.29
C TRP A 70 -6.37 11.39 -6.08
N SER A 71 -5.29 12.16 -5.97
CA SER A 71 -5.17 13.47 -6.60
C SER A 71 -4.56 13.41 -8.00
N GLY A 72 -3.99 12.26 -8.39
CA GLY A 72 -3.32 12.04 -9.67
C GLY A 72 -2.02 12.82 -9.83
N LYS A 73 -1.46 13.35 -8.73
CA LYS A 73 -0.24 14.18 -8.72
C LYS A 73 0.41 14.16 -7.34
N ILE A 74 1.63 14.67 -7.27
CA ILE A 74 2.34 14.92 -6.01
C ILE A 74 1.56 15.96 -5.19
N ASP A 75 1.34 15.68 -3.91
CA ASP A 75 0.63 16.58 -3.00
C ASP A 75 1.40 17.89 -2.74
N SER A 76 0.69 18.92 -2.27
CA SER A 76 1.28 20.16 -1.74
C SER A 76 2.18 19.97 -0.52
N GLN A 77 2.01 18.87 0.23
CA GLN A 77 2.84 18.47 1.36
C GLN A 77 3.50 17.11 1.04
N PRO A 78 4.47 17.07 0.12
CA PRO A 78 4.99 15.85 -0.48
C PRO A 78 5.84 14.98 0.47
N ASP A 79 6.25 15.52 1.61
CA ASP A 79 6.94 14.82 2.70
C ASP A 79 5.97 14.13 3.66
N GLN A 80 4.67 14.48 3.60
CA GLN A 80 3.61 13.95 4.45
C GLN A 80 2.60 13.09 3.68
N PHE A 81 2.32 13.43 2.42
CA PHE A 81 1.31 12.77 1.59
C PHE A 81 1.87 12.31 0.23
N PRO A 82 1.50 11.10 -0.23
CA PRO A 82 0.71 10.10 0.49
C PRO A 82 1.44 9.61 1.74
N SER A 83 0.71 9.20 2.78
CA SER A 83 1.36 8.71 4.01
C SER A 83 1.70 7.23 3.84
N SER A 84 2.78 6.76 4.47
CA SER A 84 3.18 5.36 4.36
C SER A 84 3.75 4.76 5.64
N MET A 85 3.56 3.45 5.77
CA MET A 85 4.15 2.63 6.83
C MET A 85 4.85 1.42 6.19
N ILE A 86 6.12 1.22 6.51
CA ILE A 86 6.98 0.17 5.92
C ILE A 86 7.10 -1.01 6.88
N PHE A 87 7.06 -2.22 6.32
CA PHE A 87 7.13 -3.48 7.04
C PHE A 87 8.26 -4.34 6.48
N ASP A 88 9.15 -4.82 7.34
CA ASP A 88 10.31 -5.62 6.92
C ASP A 88 9.94 -7.04 6.50
N ASN A 89 8.79 -7.54 6.96
CA ASN A 89 8.38 -8.92 6.73
C ASN A 89 6.85 -9.10 6.81
N ILE A 90 6.39 -10.26 6.35
CA ILE A 90 4.97 -10.64 6.32
C ILE A 90 4.34 -10.65 7.72
N GLU A 91 5.07 -11.02 8.77
CA GLU A 91 4.53 -11.09 10.13
C GLU A 91 4.13 -9.70 10.63
N SER A 92 5.02 -8.72 10.51
CA SER A 92 4.73 -7.32 10.88
C SER A 92 3.59 -6.72 10.05
N LEU A 93 3.53 -7.02 8.75
CA LEU A 93 2.41 -6.62 7.89
C LEU A 93 1.08 -7.27 8.34
N GLN A 94 1.09 -8.56 8.66
CA GLN A 94 -0.12 -9.28 9.08
C GLN A 94 -0.66 -8.77 10.42
N ILE A 95 0.22 -8.45 11.38
CA ILE A 95 -0.17 -7.84 12.65
C ILE A 95 -0.92 -6.53 12.38
N TYR A 96 -0.33 -5.64 11.59
CA TYR A 96 -0.96 -4.37 11.21
C TYR A 96 -2.31 -4.58 10.51
N MET A 97 -2.37 -5.47 9.51
CA MET A 97 -3.61 -5.75 8.80
C MET A 97 -4.73 -6.24 9.73
N ASN A 98 -4.41 -7.10 10.70
CA ASN A 98 -5.36 -7.60 11.70
C ASN A 98 -5.83 -6.50 12.65
N GLU A 99 -4.93 -5.62 13.09
CA GLU A 99 -5.26 -4.48 13.96
C GLU A 99 -6.18 -3.48 13.27
N VAL A 100 -5.93 -3.20 11.99
CA VAL A 100 -6.82 -2.34 11.18
C VAL A 100 -8.15 -3.02 10.94
N ALA A 101 -8.16 -4.30 10.56
CA ALA A 101 -9.39 -5.06 10.33
C ALA A 101 -10.31 -5.10 11.57
N ALA A 102 -9.74 -5.23 12.77
CA ALA A 102 -10.49 -5.24 14.02
C ALA A 102 -11.23 -3.92 14.32
N GLN A 103 -10.87 -2.82 13.67
CA GLN A 103 -11.57 -1.53 13.82
C GLN A 103 -12.86 -1.47 12.98
N TYR A 104 -13.03 -2.39 12.03
CA TYR A 104 -14.17 -2.44 11.10
C TYR A 104 -15.03 -3.71 11.27
N ALA A 105 -14.73 -4.54 12.27
CA ALA A 105 -15.48 -5.74 12.64
C ALA A 105 -16.58 -5.43 13.68
#